data_AF-A0A359AKM9-F1
#
_entry.id   AF-A0A359AKM9-F1
#
_cell.length_a   1.000
_cell.length_b   1.000
_cell.length_c   1.000
_cell.angle_alpha   90.00
_cell.angle_beta   90.00
_cell.angle_gamma   90.00
#
_symmetry.space_group_name_H-M   'P 1'
#
loop_
_entity.id
_entity.type
_entity.pdbx_description
1 polymer ?
#
loop_
_entity_poly.entity_id
_entity_poly.type
_entity_poly.pdbx_seq_one_letter_code
_entity_poly.pdbx_strand_id
1 'polypeptide(L)'
;ALCVLTIAKSLGLSIEEIQKAAPAMQNIPGRLEFIDEGQLFKIIVDYAYEPKAMAGLYETIKMIPHQKVIHVLGSTGGGRDKARRPILGQIVGKQADYAIITNEDPYDENPQEIIDQVTKGALLAGKKKGENLWRILDRREAIGKAISLAVAGDLILITGKGAEQAICVANEKKIPWDDRRVARELLKNNMSEEKSKYPIGSFVDLFTNEKGNRRLRAHCVLQADGAVICTGDTDVLTALDRGVSVLIDNEPRYYQPKDGAKFLLAMSAHFSNSYLFASEITQP
;
A
#
# COMPACT_ATOMS: atom_id res chain seq x y z
N ALA A 1 9.97 11.02 -19.67
CA ALA A 1 9.84 12.49 -19.73
C ALA A 1 10.83 13.12 -20.71
N LEU A 2 12.14 13.17 -20.41
CA LEU A 2 13.14 13.88 -21.24
C LEU A 2 13.06 13.56 -22.75
N CYS A 3 12.98 12.28 -23.13
CA CYS A 3 12.84 11.89 -24.54
C CYS A 3 11.62 12.54 -25.22
N VAL A 4 10.44 12.54 -24.57
CA VAL A 4 9.22 13.17 -25.10
C VAL A 4 9.39 14.68 -25.23
N LEU A 5 10.01 15.34 -24.23
CA LEU A 5 10.26 16.78 -24.28
C LEU A 5 11.25 17.14 -25.41
N THR A 6 12.27 16.31 -25.63
CA THR A 6 13.23 16.48 -26.74
C THR A 6 12.55 16.31 -28.09
N ILE A 7 11.69 15.30 -28.25
CA ILE A 7 10.92 15.09 -29.48
C ILE A 7 9.99 16.31 -29.72
N ALA A 8 9.24 16.75 -28.71
CA ALA A 8 8.37 17.91 -28.83
C ALA A 8 9.15 19.17 -29.27
N LYS A 9 10.31 19.43 -28.66
CA LYS A 9 11.18 20.52 -29.06
C LYS A 9 11.69 20.36 -30.51
N SER A 10 12.05 19.14 -30.92
CA SER A 10 12.50 18.86 -32.30
C SER A 10 11.40 19.05 -33.35
N LEU A 11 10.13 18.91 -32.95
CA LEU A 11 8.96 19.16 -33.79
C LEU A 11 8.54 20.64 -33.81
N GLY A 12 9.32 21.52 -33.17
CA GLY A 12 9.10 22.97 -33.20
C GLY A 12 8.24 23.52 -32.07
N LEU A 13 7.84 22.70 -31.08
CA LEU A 13 7.13 23.23 -29.91
C LEU A 13 8.08 24.09 -29.05
N SER A 14 7.56 25.23 -28.60
CA SER A 14 8.28 26.12 -27.70
C SER A 14 8.42 25.50 -26.31
N ILE A 15 9.41 25.97 -25.53
CA ILE A 15 9.60 25.50 -24.16
C ILE A 15 8.38 25.85 -23.30
N GLU A 16 7.76 27.00 -23.55
CA GLU A 16 6.55 27.45 -22.86
C GLU A 16 5.35 26.52 -23.14
N GLU A 17 5.16 26.10 -24.39
CA GLU A 17 4.12 25.13 -24.76
C GLU A 17 4.34 23.79 -24.06
N ILE A 18 5.59 23.31 -24.05
CA ILE A 18 5.97 22.05 -23.40
C ILE A 18 5.76 22.14 -21.88
N GLN A 19 6.18 23.23 -21.24
CA GLN A 19 5.99 23.45 -19.80
C GLN A 19 4.51 23.50 -19.41
N LYS A 20 3.67 24.12 -20.25
CA LYS A 20 2.23 24.17 -20.02
C LYS A 20 1.58 22.79 -20.13
N ALA A 21 2.05 21.95 -21.05
CA ALA A 21 1.48 20.61 -21.30
C ALA A 21 2.02 19.54 -20.33
N ALA A 22 3.25 19.66 -19.84
CA ALA A 22 3.91 18.62 -19.05
C ALA A 22 3.14 18.17 -17.80
N PRO A 23 2.48 19.04 -17.01
CA PRO A 23 1.69 18.63 -15.85
C PRO A 23 0.44 17.80 -16.20
N ALA A 24 -0.05 17.89 -17.45
CA ALA A 24 -1.21 17.11 -17.90
C ALA A 24 -0.84 15.66 -18.29
N MET A 25 0.46 15.32 -18.30
CA MET A 25 0.89 13.95 -18.56
C MET A 25 0.43 13.04 -17.42
N GLN A 26 -0.44 12.09 -17.75
CA GLN A 26 -0.90 11.08 -16.80
C GLN A 26 0.09 9.92 -16.73
N ASN A 27 0.15 9.28 -15.57
CA ASN A 27 0.89 8.03 -15.43
C ASN A 27 0.27 6.96 -16.33
N ILE A 28 1.12 6.08 -16.87
CA ILE A 28 0.67 4.94 -17.64
C ILE A 28 -0.05 4.00 -16.68
N PRO A 29 -1.31 3.61 -16.96
CA PRO A 29 -2.03 2.73 -16.05
C PRO A 29 -1.26 1.41 -15.84
N GLY A 30 -1.16 0.96 -14.59
CA GLY A 30 -0.41 -0.24 -14.21
C GLY A 30 1.11 -0.15 -14.38
N ARG A 31 1.68 1.06 -14.38
CA ARG A 31 3.14 1.30 -14.30
C ARG A 31 3.41 2.27 -13.16
N LEU A 32 3.97 1.76 -12.05
CA LEU A 32 4.12 2.48 -10.79
C LEU A 32 2.83 3.22 -10.39
N GLU A 33 1.67 2.58 -10.62
CA GLU A 33 0.38 3.21 -10.36
C GLU A 33 0.05 3.11 -8.87
N PHE A 34 -0.01 4.26 -8.20
CA PHE A 34 -0.43 4.33 -6.81
C PHE A 34 -1.94 4.11 -6.69
N ILE A 35 -2.33 3.24 -5.76
CA ILE A 35 -3.72 3.05 -5.36
C ILE A 35 -3.89 3.70 -3.99
N ASP A 36 -4.67 4.77 -3.96
CA ASP A 36 -4.99 5.50 -2.74
C ASP A 36 -6.50 5.63 -2.57
N GLU A 37 -7.02 5.07 -1.48
CA GLU A 37 -8.42 5.19 -1.04
C GLU A 37 -8.49 5.79 0.38
N GLY A 38 -7.41 6.44 0.83
CA GLY A 38 -7.29 7.10 2.13
C GLY A 38 -6.80 6.21 3.27
N GLN A 39 -6.08 5.13 2.94
CA GLN A 39 -5.34 4.28 3.89
C GLN A 39 -4.00 4.93 4.30
N LEU A 40 -3.38 4.45 5.38
CA LEU A 40 -2.13 5.00 5.95
C LEU A 40 -0.85 4.34 5.39
N PHE A 41 -0.99 3.40 4.47
CA PHE A 41 0.10 2.74 3.76
C PHE A 41 -0.03 2.98 2.25
N LYS A 42 1.02 2.63 1.51
CA LYS A 42 1.04 2.77 0.05
C LYS A 42 0.72 1.44 -0.61
N ILE A 43 0.02 1.49 -1.74
CA ILE A 43 -0.07 0.38 -2.68
C ILE A 43 0.41 0.86 -4.04
N ILE A 44 1.31 0.11 -4.67
CA ILE A 44 1.73 0.30 -6.05
C ILE A 44 1.34 -0.94 -6.87
N VAL A 45 0.61 -0.73 -7.96
CA VAL A 45 0.35 -1.73 -8.99
C VAL A 45 1.29 -1.48 -10.16
N ASP A 46 2.09 -2.50 -10.50
CA ASP A 46 3.05 -2.44 -11.60
C ASP A 46 2.99 -3.71 -12.46
N TYR A 47 3.43 -3.62 -13.71
CA TYR A 47 3.45 -4.75 -14.64
C TYR A 47 4.73 -5.58 -14.59
N ALA A 48 5.73 -5.18 -13.81
CA ALA A 48 7.01 -5.88 -13.73
C ALA A 48 6.81 -7.39 -13.50
N TYR A 49 7.06 -8.19 -14.53
CA TYR A 49 6.99 -9.66 -14.47
C TYR A 49 8.33 -10.33 -14.81
N GLU A 50 9.27 -9.57 -15.38
CA GLU A 50 10.62 -10.04 -15.71
C GLU A 50 11.62 -9.69 -14.59
N PRO A 51 12.62 -10.54 -14.33
CA PRO A 51 13.64 -10.29 -13.30
C PRO A 51 14.30 -8.89 -13.38
N LYS A 52 14.59 -8.41 -14.60
CA LYS A 52 15.19 -7.08 -14.81
C LYS A 52 14.22 -5.95 -14.45
N ALA A 53 12.95 -6.09 -14.84
CA ALA A 53 11.92 -5.12 -14.50
C ALA A 53 11.69 -5.07 -12.98
N MET A 54 11.64 -6.23 -12.33
CA MET A 54 11.53 -6.35 -10.88
C MET A 54 12.70 -5.70 -10.14
N ALA A 55 13.94 -5.91 -10.61
CA ALA A 55 15.10 -5.23 -10.04
C ALA A 55 14.98 -3.70 -10.18
N GLY A 56 14.58 -3.20 -11.35
CA GLY A 56 14.33 -1.76 -11.57
C GLY A 56 13.22 -1.20 -10.69
N LEU A 57 12.15 -1.96 -10.46
CA LEU A 57 11.08 -1.60 -9.52
C LEU A 57 11.65 -1.44 -8.10
N TYR A 58 12.43 -2.42 -7.62
CA TYR A 58 13.04 -2.32 -6.29
C TYR A 58 14.03 -1.15 -6.16
N GLU A 59 14.81 -0.82 -7.19
CA GLU A 59 15.63 0.40 -7.16
C GLU A 59 14.77 1.67 -7.12
N THR A 60 13.62 1.66 -7.81
CA THR A 60 12.71 2.80 -7.82
C THR A 60 12.09 3.05 -6.45
N ILE A 61 11.59 2.00 -5.81
CA ILE A 61 10.88 2.16 -4.52
C ILE A 61 11.80 2.54 -3.38
N LYS A 62 13.12 2.33 -3.47
CA LYS A 62 14.09 2.83 -2.48
C LYS A 62 14.05 4.36 -2.33
N MET A 63 13.63 5.07 -3.38
CA MET A 63 13.47 6.52 -3.36
C MET A 63 12.12 6.98 -2.79
N ILE A 64 11.19 6.04 -2.56
CA ILE A 64 9.88 6.31 -1.98
C ILE A 64 9.97 6.01 -0.48
N PRO A 65 9.62 6.93 0.43
CA PRO A 65 9.65 6.63 1.87
C PRO A 65 8.68 5.49 2.23
N HIS A 66 9.18 4.46 2.90
CA HIS A 66 8.37 3.34 3.40
C HIS A 66 9.07 2.61 4.56
N GLN A 67 8.30 1.91 5.39
CA GLN A 67 8.82 1.09 6.50
C GLN A 67 9.14 -0.33 6.03
N LYS A 68 8.11 -1.10 5.65
CA LYS A 68 8.26 -2.46 5.13
C LYS A 68 7.71 -2.60 3.72
N VAL A 69 8.20 -3.60 3.00
CA VAL A 69 7.70 -4.00 1.69
C VAL A 69 6.93 -5.32 1.79
N ILE A 70 5.66 -5.29 1.38
CA ILE A 70 4.81 -6.47 1.20
C ILE A 70 4.60 -6.68 -0.30
N HIS A 71 5.05 -7.79 -0.86
CA HIS A 71 5.01 -8.01 -2.30
C HIS A 71 4.10 -9.17 -2.68
N VAL A 72 3.04 -8.86 -3.43
CA VAL A 72 2.14 -9.80 -4.10
C VAL A 72 2.59 -10.02 -5.54
N LEU A 73 2.98 -11.24 -5.88
CA LEU A 73 3.41 -11.58 -7.23
C LEU A 73 2.98 -12.99 -7.65
N GLY A 74 2.95 -13.22 -8.96
CA GLY A 74 2.81 -14.54 -9.55
C GLY A 74 3.84 -14.78 -10.64
N SER A 75 3.53 -15.73 -11.51
CA SER A 75 4.17 -15.83 -12.81
C SER A 75 3.20 -16.45 -13.80
N THR A 76 3.53 -16.34 -15.09
CA THR A 76 2.72 -16.89 -16.16
C THR A 76 3.05 -18.37 -16.44
N GLY A 77 2.05 -19.09 -16.95
CA GLY A 77 2.14 -20.45 -17.47
C GLY A 77 2.17 -20.52 -18.99
N GLY A 78 1.59 -21.58 -19.57
CA GLY A 78 1.47 -21.76 -21.02
C GLY A 78 2.77 -22.08 -21.74
N GLY A 79 3.73 -22.72 -21.06
CA GLY A 79 5.03 -23.07 -21.65
C GLY A 79 5.98 -21.88 -21.83
N ARG A 80 5.57 -20.69 -21.38
CA ARG A 80 6.43 -19.51 -21.29
C ARG A 80 7.55 -19.75 -20.27
N ASP A 81 8.58 -18.92 -20.34
CA ASP A 81 9.85 -19.08 -19.62
C ASP A 81 9.68 -19.50 -18.14
N LYS A 82 9.81 -20.82 -17.89
CA LYS A 82 9.72 -21.41 -16.55
C LYS A 82 10.96 -21.11 -15.72
N ALA A 83 12.11 -20.86 -16.36
CA ALA A 83 13.39 -20.64 -15.67
C ALA A 83 13.36 -19.36 -14.83
N ARG A 84 12.56 -18.37 -15.20
CA ARG A 84 12.41 -17.13 -14.43
C ARG A 84 11.67 -17.29 -13.11
N ARG A 85 10.79 -18.29 -12.96
CA ARG A 85 9.90 -18.45 -11.80
C ARG A 85 10.66 -18.50 -10.46
N PRO A 86 11.66 -19.38 -10.27
CA PRO A 86 12.46 -19.36 -9.03
C PRO A 86 13.29 -18.08 -8.88
N ILE A 87 13.70 -17.42 -9.98
CA ILE A 87 14.45 -16.16 -9.93
C ILE A 87 13.57 -15.03 -9.36
N LEU A 88 12.32 -14.92 -9.82
CA LEU A 88 11.35 -13.96 -9.28
C LEU A 88 11.14 -14.17 -7.77
N GLY A 89 10.95 -15.43 -7.37
CA GLY A 89 10.85 -15.80 -5.96
C GLY A 89 12.08 -15.39 -5.16
N GLN A 90 13.28 -15.62 -5.68
CA GLN A 90 14.53 -15.26 -5.02
C GLN A 90 14.70 -13.74 -4.88
N ILE A 91 14.31 -12.97 -5.91
CA ILE A 91 14.34 -11.51 -5.86
C ILE A 91 13.42 -11.02 -4.73
N VAL A 92 12.16 -11.44 -4.72
CA VAL A 92 11.21 -11.00 -3.70
C VAL A 92 11.61 -11.49 -2.31
N GLY A 93 12.12 -12.72 -2.19
CA GLY A 93 12.57 -13.25 -0.91
C GLY A 93 13.75 -12.49 -0.31
N LYS A 94 14.58 -11.83 -1.12
CA LYS A 94 15.69 -10.98 -0.64
C LYS A 94 15.28 -9.54 -0.34
N GLN A 95 14.33 -9.00 -1.10
CA GLN A 95 14.07 -7.56 -1.14
C GLN A 95 12.80 -7.14 -0.38
N ALA A 96 11.78 -8.01 -0.28
CA ALA A 96 10.56 -7.71 0.46
C ALA A 96 10.65 -8.23 1.89
N ASP A 97 10.00 -7.58 2.85
CA ASP A 97 9.79 -8.11 4.20
C ASP A 97 8.81 -9.28 4.19
N TYR A 98 7.75 -9.15 3.39
CA TYR A 98 6.69 -10.15 3.24
C TYR A 98 6.49 -10.51 1.78
N ALA A 99 6.45 -11.80 1.47
CA ALA A 99 6.20 -12.31 0.13
C ALA A 99 4.86 -13.05 0.08
N ILE A 100 3.99 -12.70 -0.86
CA ILE A 100 2.72 -13.39 -1.11
C ILE A 100 2.71 -13.84 -2.56
N ILE A 101 2.80 -15.15 -2.75
CA ILE A 101 2.92 -15.75 -4.07
C ILE A 101 1.57 -16.31 -4.47
N THR A 102 1.10 -15.90 -5.65
CA THR A 102 -0.27 -16.11 -6.11
C THR A 102 -0.35 -16.41 -7.60
N ASN A 103 -1.56 -16.75 -8.07
CA ASN A 103 -1.85 -16.91 -9.48
C ASN A 103 -1.75 -15.58 -10.25
N GLU A 104 -1.46 -15.68 -11.55
CA GLU A 104 -1.38 -14.57 -12.49
C GLU A 104 -2.08 -14.99 -13.80
N ASP A 105 -1.35 -15.53 -14.77
CA ASP A 105 -1.91 -16.04 -16.04
C ASP A 105 -1.40 -17.47 -16.27
N PRO A 106 -2.06 -18.51 -15.71
CA PRO A 106 -1.57 -19.88 -15.79
C PRO A 106 -1.72 -20.51 -17.16
N TYR A 107 -2.62 -19.99 -18.02
CA TYR A 107 -2.97 -20.63 -19.29
C TYR A 107 -3.26 -22.12 -19.08
N ASP A 108 -2.61 -23.01 -19.84
CA ASP A 108 -2.80 -24.46 -19.79
C ASP A 108 -1.92 -25.17 -18.74
N GLU A 109 -1.06 -24.44 -18.02
CA GLU A 109 -0.27 -25.02 -16.93
C GLU A 109 -1.05 -25.04 -15.61
N ASN A 110 -0.72 -26.01 -14.74
CA ASN A 110 -1.29 -26.06 -13.40
C ASN A 110 -0.81 -24.84 -12.59
N PRO A 111 -1.71 -23.93 -12.14
CA PRO A 111 -1.32 -22.73 -11.42
C PRO A 111 -0.60 -23.04 -10.10
N GLN A 112 -0.91 -24.18 -9.47
CA GLN A 112 -0.24 -24.58 -8.23
C GLN A 112 1.25 -24.88 -8.47
N GLU A 113 1.60 -25.51 -9.59
CA GLU A 113 3.00 -25.81 -9.93
C GLU A 113 3.79 -24.53 -10.20
N ILE A 114 3.18 -23.56 -10.87
CA ILE A 114 3.80 -22.25 -11.15
C ILE A 114 4.13 -21.55 -9.83
N ILE A 115 3.13 -21.44 -8.96
CA ILE A 115 3.27 -20.81 -7.65
C ILE A 115 4.33 -21.54 -6.81
N ASP A 116 4.38 -22.88 -6.87
CA ASP A 116 5.35 -23.68 -6.13
C ASP A 116 6.79 -23.41 -6.59
N GLN A 117 7.00 -23.24 -7.89
CA GLN A 117 8.30 -22.90 -8.47
C GLN A 117 8.78 -21.51 -8.03
N VAL A 118 7.88 -20.51 -8.00
CA VAL A 118 8.20 -19.18 -7.47
C VAL A 118 8.46 -19.26 -5.96
N THR A 119 7.64 -20.01 -5.23
CA THR A 119 7.77 -20.21 -3.77
C THR A 119 9.12 -20.82 -3.41
N LYS A 120 9.60 -21.78 -4.19
CA LYS A 120 10.93 -22.38 -4.00
C LYS A 120 12.04 -21.32 -4.03
N GLY A 121 11.96 -20.35 -4.94
CA GLY A 121 12.89 -19.23 -5.02
C GLY A 121 12.91 -18.38 -3.74
N ALA A 122 11.73 -18.03 -3.23
CA ALA A 122 11.61 -17.23 -2.01
C ALA A 122 12.14 -17.97 -0.76
N LEU A 123 11.88 -19.28 -0.67
CA LEU A 123 12.43 -20.13 0.39
C LEU A 123 13.96 -20.18 0.35
N LEU A 124 14.56 -20.32 -0.83
CA LEU A 124 16.01 -20.31 -1.00
C LEU A 124 16.64 -18.96 -0.63
N ALA A 125 15.87 -17.88 -0.66
CA ALA A 125 16.28 -16.56 -0.20
C ALA A 125 16.07 -16.33 1.31
N GLY A 126 15.64 -17.35 2.06
CA GLY A 126 15.52 -17.30 3.53
C GLY A 126 14.12 -16.98 4.05
N LYS A 127 13.11 -16.87 3.17
CA LYS A 127 11.71 -16.74 3.61
C LYS A 127 11.20 -18.04 4.22
N LYS A 128 10.24 -17.92 5.15
CA LYS A 128 9.62 -19.01 5.89
C LYS A 128 8.11 -18.96 5.75
N LYS A 129 7.52 -20.10 5.38
CA LYS A 129 6.07 -20.24 5.20
C LYS A 129 5.34 -19.91 6.49
N GLY A 130 4.27 -19.13 6.40
CA GLY A 130 3.42 -18.76 7.54
C GLY A 130 3.96 -17.63 8.41
N GLU A 131 5.26 -17.30 8.31
CA GLU A 131 5.88 -16.17 9.02
C GLU A 131 5.99 -14.95 8.12
N ASN A 132 6.71 -15.10 7.00
CA ASN A 132 6.96 -14.00 6.07
C ASN A 132 6.82 -14.39 4.58
N LEU A 133 6.21 -15.56 4.35
CA LEU A 133 5.87 -16.08 3.04
C LEU A 133 4.50 -16.77 3.08
N TRP A 134 3.62 -16.34 2.19
CA TRP A 134 2.33 -16.99 1.96
C TRP A 134 2.20 -17.44 0.51
N ARG A 135 1.48 -18.54 0.33
CA ARG A 135 1.17 -19.14 -0.95
C ARG A 135 -0.34 -19.23 -1.05
N ILE A 136 -0.96 -18.30 -1.78
CA ILE A 136 -2.42 -18.15 -1.86
C ILE A 136 -2.78 -18.19 -3.33
N LEU A 137 -3.55 -19.20 -3.75
CA LEU A 137 -3.86 -19.41 -5.17
C LEU A 137 -4.78 -18.30 -5.71
N ASP A 138 -5.80 -17.93 -4.94
CA ASP A 138 -6.71 -16.86 -5.33
C ASP A 138 -6.04 -15.49 -5.21
N ARG A 139 -5.97 -14.78 -6.33
CA ARG A 139 -5.25 -13.50 -6.40
C ARG A 139 -5.95 -12.40 -5.60
N ARG A 140 -7.27 -12.46 -5.41
CA ARG A 140 -8.01 -11.49 -4.61
C ARG A 140 -7.71 -11.70 -3.13
N GLU A 141 -7.71 -12.95 -2.68
CA GLU A 141 -7.32 -13.33 -1.32
C GLU A 141 -5.85 -12.97 -1.05
N ALA A 142 -4.95 -13.14 -2.02
CA ALA A 142 -3.56 -12.76 -1.90
C ALA A 142 -3.38 -11.24 -1.70
N ILE A 143 -4.10 -10.42 -2.48
CA ILE A 143 -4.12 -8.96 -2.31
C ILE A 143 -4.75 -8.59 -0.96
N GLY A 144 -5.86 -9.25 -0.57
CA GLY A 144 -6.50 -9.06 0.72
C GLY A 144 -5.57 -9.39 1.89
N LYS A 145 -4.78 -10.46 1.77
CA LYS A 145 -3.76 -10.83 2.75
C LYS A 145 -2.70 -9.75 2.86
N ALA A 146 -2.22 -9.20 1.75
CA ALA A 146 -1.25 -8.11 1.76
C ALA A 146 -1.79 -6.89 2.51
N ILE A 147 -3.01 -6.47 2.18
CA ILE A 147 -3.69 -5.36 2.85
C ILE A 147 -3.86 -5.64 4.34
N SER A 148 -4.20 -6.87 4.74
CA SER A 148 -4.35 -7.24 6.15
C SER A 148 -3.05 -7.25 6.96
N LEU A 149 -1.89 -7.35 6.29
CA LEU A 149 -0.58 -7.33 6.93
C LEU A 149 0.00 -5.92 7.06
N ALA A 150 -0.45 -5.00 6.20
CA ALA A 150 0.12 -3.67 6.11
C ALA A 150 -0.27 -2.80 7.30
N VAL A 151 0.71 -2.08 7.84
CA VAL A 151 0.50 -1.02 8.83
C VAL A 151 0.90 0.33 8.25
N ALA A 152 0.60 1.42 8.96
CA ALA A 152 0.92 2.77 8.50
C ALA A 152 2.38 2.92 8.08
N GLY A 153 2.62 3.55 6.92
CA GLY A 153 3.95 3.75 6.35
C GLY A 153 4.52 2.55 5.59
N ASP A 154 3.87 1.39 5.58
CA ASP A 154 4.28 0.27 4.73
C ASP A 154 4.01 0.52 3.25
N LEU A 155 4.64 -0.29 2.40
CA LEU A 155 4.45 -0.31 0.96
C LEU A 155 4.05 -1.71 0.48
N ILE A 156 2.88 -1.81 -0.13
CA ILE A 156 2.42 -3.00 -0.85
C ILE A 156 2.78 -2.86 -2.33
N LEU A 157 3.41 -3.88 -2.89
CA LEU A 157 3.65 -4.03 -4.33
C LEU A 157 2.76 -5.15 -4.87
N ILE A 158 2.05 -4.86 -5.96
CA ILE A 158 1.26 -5.85 -6.70
C ILE A 158 1.79 -5.88 -8.13
N THR A 159 2.43 -7.00 -8.51
CA THR A 159 3.15 -7.10 -9.78
C THR A 159 2.65 -8.24 -10.67
N GLY A 160 2.98 -8.15 -11.96
CA GLY A 160 2.60 -9.13 -13.00
C GLY A 160 1.53 -8.59 -13.94
N LYS A 161 0.35 -8.25 -13.42
CA LYS A 161 -0.81 -7.86 -14.25
C LYS A 161 -0.79 -6.39 -14.69
N GLY A 162 -0.29 -5.47 -13.87
CA GLY A 162 -0.39 -4.03 -14.13
C GLY A 162 -1.83 -3.60 -14.43
N ALA A 163 -2.09 -3.15 -15.66
CA ALA A 163 -3.40 -2.71 -16.13
C ALA A 163 -4.16 -3.75 -16.98
N GLU A 164 -3.71 -5.00 -16.99
CA GLU A 164 -4.41 -6.07 -17.70
C GLU A 164 -5.78 -6.36 -17.08
N GLN A 165 -6.76 -6.60 -17.96
CA GLN A 165 -8.18 -6.69 -17.61
C GLN A 165 -8.72 -8.13 -17.53
N ALA A 166 -7.84 -9.13 -17.55
CA ALA A 166 -8.22 -10.53 -17.43
C ALA A 166 -7.08 -11.40 -16.90
N ILE A 167 -7.43 -12.51 -16.25
CA ILE A 167 -6.55 -13.66 -15.98
C ILE A 167 -6.82 -14.73 -17.05
N CYS A 168 -5.78 -15.12 -17.80
CA CYS A 168 -5.83 -16.13 -18.84
C CYS A 168 -5.66 -17.53 -18.25
N VAL A 169 -6.64 -18.41 -18.48
CA VAL A 169 -6.65 -19.80 -18.03
C VAL A 169 -6.78 -20.76 -19.22
N ALA A 170 -6.77 -22.05 -18.96
CA ALA A 170 -6.80 -23.10 -19.97
C ALA A 170 -7.96 -22.94 -20.97
N ASN A 171 -7.77 -23.47 -22.17
CA ASN A 171 -8.74 -23.39 -23.27
C ASN A 171 -9.05 -21.94 -23.69
N GLU A 172 -8.04 -21.07 -23.70
CA GLU A 172 -8.13 -19.66 -24.11
C GLU A 172 -9.15 -18.80 -23.32
N LYS A 173 -9.63 -19.32 -22.19
CA LYS A 173 -10.62 -18.62 -21.37
C LYS A 173 -9.97 -17.47 -20.62
N LYS A 174 -10.70 -16.34 -20.55
CA LYS A 174 -10.30 -15.13 -19.83
C LYS A 174 -11.28 -14.86 -18.69
N ILE A 175 -10.78 -14.85 -17.46
CA ILE A 175 -11.55 -14.46 -16.28
C ILE A 175 -11.38 -12.95 -16.11
N PRO A 176 -12.45 -12.14 -16.07
CA PRO A 176 -12.34 -10.70 -15.85
C PRO A 176 -11.56 -10.39 -14.57
N TRP A 177 -10.55 -9.52 -14.68
CA TRP A 177 -9.64 -9.25 -13.58
C TRP A 177 -8.99 -7.88 -13.74
N ASP A 178 -8.76 -7.14 -12.66
CA ASP A 178 -7.93 -5.93 -12.68
C ASP A 178 -7.39 -5.70 -11.27
N ASP A 179 -6.07 -5.83 -11.09
CA ASP A 179 -5.42 -5.69 -9.77
C ASP A 179 -5.75 -4.35 -9.10
N ARG A 180 -5.84 -3.30 -9.89
CA ARG A 180 -6.07 -1.94 -9.41
C ARG A 180 -7.50 -1.79 -8.93
N ARG A 181 -8.45 -2.35 -9.68
CA ARG A 181 -9.86 -2.39 -9.26
C ARG A 181 -10.04 -3.22 -8.00
N VAL A 182 -9.44 -4.41 -7.97
CA VAL A 182 -9.52 -5.33 -6.82
C VAL A 182 -8.92 -4.69 -5.57
N ALA A 183 -7.75 -4.04 -5.66
CA ALA A 183 -7.14 -3.33 -4.55
C ALA A 183 -8.06 -2.22 -4.01
N ARG A 184 -8.64 -1.39 -4.90
CA ARG A 184 -9.59 -0.33 -4.51
C ARG A 184 -10.83 -0.88 -3.83
N GLU A 185 -11.43 -1.94 -4.37
CA GLU A 185 -12.60 -2.61 -3.79
C GLU A 185 -12.29 -3.17 -2.40
N LEU A 186 -11.16 -3.86 -2.23
CA LEU A 186 -10.75 -4.42 -0.94
C LEU A 186 -10.45 -3.34 0.09
N LEU A 187 -9.84 -2.23 -0.30
CA LEU A 187 -9.62 -1.08 0.59
C LEU A 187 -10.95 -0.46 1.05
N LYS A 188 -11.91 -0.26 0.14
CA LYS A 188 -13.23 0.28 0.48
C LYS A 188 -14.02 -0.65 1.41
N ASN A 189 -13.98 -1.96 1.15
CA ASN A 189 -14.66 -2.94 1.99
C ASN A 189 -13.99 -3.08 3.36
N ASN A 190 -12.65 -3.10 3.41
CA ASN A 190 -11.94 -3.09 4.68
C ASN A 190 -12.21 -1.80 5.47
N MET A 191 -12.40 -0.65 4.82
CA MET A 191 -12.82 0.57 5.53
C MET A 191 -14.25 0.48 6.09
N SER A 192 -15.12 -0.34 5.51
CA SER A 192 -16.43 -0.67 6.10
C SER A 192 -16.35 -1.71 7.22
N GLU A 193 -15.44 -2.69 7.12
CA GLU A 193 -15.24 -3.74 8.13
C GLU A 193 -14.34 -3.31 9.30
N GLU A 194 -13.41 -2.40 9.08
CA GLU A 194 -12.57 -1.80 10.12
C GLU A 194 -13.42 -1.02 11.13
N LYS A 195 -14.52 -0.40 10.69
CA LYS A 195 -15.53 0.14 11.62
C LYS A 195 -16.09 -0.92 12.59
N SER A 196 -16.03 -2.20 12.23
CA SER A 196 -16.54 -3.35 12.99
C SER A 196 -15.45 -4.13 13.75
N LYS A 197 -14.19 -4.10 13.28
CA LYS A 197 -13.10 -4.99 13.74
C LYS A 197 -12.28 -4.47 14.92
N TYR A 198 -12.26 -3.17 15.16
CA TYR A 198 -11.58 -2.61 16.33
C TYR A 198 -12.52 -2.78 17.54
N PRO A 199 -12.17 -3.59 18.55
CA PRO A 199 -13.02 -3.77 19.72
C PRO A 199 -13.25 -2.40 20.38
N ILE A 200 -14.45 -2.18 20.91
CA ILE A 200 -14.76 -1.06 21.79
C ILE A 200 -13.69 -1.04 22.90
N GLY A 201 -12.78 -0.07 22.83
CA GLY A 201 -11.52 -0.18 23.56
C GLY A 201 -10.67 1.08 23.46
N SER A 202 -10.66 1.78 24.58
CA SER A 202 -9.75 2.81 25.07
C SER A 202 -8.33 2.91 24.46
N PHE A 203 -7.99 4.07 23.89
CA PHE A 203 -6.63 4.60 23.80
C PHE A 203 -6.46 5.77 24.79
N VAL A 204 -5.42 5.75 25.61
CA VAL A 204 -5.03 6.85 26.52
C VAL A 204 -3.73 7.43 25.99
N ASP A 205 -3.71 8.70 25.60
CA ASP A 205 -2.44 9.42 25.40
C ASP A 205 -2.36 10.69 26.24
N LEU A 206 -1.12 10.95 26.68
CA LEU A 206 -0.70 12.04 27.57
C LEU A 206 -0.22 13.22 26.71
N PHE A 207 -0.95 14.33 26.76
CA PHE A 207 -0.62 15.59 26.09
C PHE A 207 0.09 16.52 27.08
N THR A 208 1.11 17.27 26.68
CA THR A 208 1.74 18.29 27.55
C THR A 208 1.54 19.69 26.98
N ASN A 209 1.19 20.65 27.83
CA ASN A 209 1.08 22.06 27.41
C ASN A 209 2.46 22.75 27.39
N GLU A 210 2.60 23.81 26.59
CA GLU A 210 3.83 24.61 26.42
C GLU A 210 4.37 25.24 27.72
N LYS A 211 3.58 25.26 28.81
CA LYS A 211 3.99 25.80 30.12
C LYS A 211 4.56 24.75 31.08
N GLY A 212 4.85 23.54 30.60
CA GLY A 212 5.78 22.60 31.23
C GLY A 212 5.35 21.94 32.55
N ASN A 213 4.20 22.29 33.15
CA ASN A 213 3.83 21.80 34.49
C ASN A 213 2.51 21.03 34.58
N ARG A 214 1.80 20.78 33.46
CA ARG A 214 0.58 19.95 33.47
C ARG A 214 0.57 18.97 32.30
N ARG A 215 0.47 17.68 32.65
CA ARG A 215 0.07 16.61 31.72
C ARG A 215 -1.43 16.69 31.53
N LEU A 216 -1.86 17.10 30.35
CA LEU A 216 -3.21 16.96 29.86
C LEU A 216 -3.42 15.53 29.34
N ARG A 217 -4.64 15.04 29.35
CA ARG A 217 -4.98 13.68 28.91
C ARG A 217 -6.23 13.73 28.07
N ALA A 218 -6.21 12.96 26.98
CA ALA A 218 -7.44 12.55 26.35
C ALA A 218 -7.47 11.04 26.19
N HIS A 219 -8.67 10.53 26.35
CA HIS A 219 -9.02 9.15 26.22
C HIS A 219 -10.00 9.04 25.07
N CYS A 220 -9.54 8.46 23.97
CA CYS A 220 -10.34 8.30 22.77
C CYS A 220 -10.76 6.84 22.61
N VAL A 221 -12.06 6.64 22.39
CA VAL A 221 -12.69 5.33 22.32
C VAL A 221 -13.46 5.24 21.02
N LEU A 222 -13.15 4.25 20.19
CA LEU A 222 -14.00 3.89 19.06
C LEU A 222 -15.27 3.20 19.57
N GLN A 223 -16.41 3.73 19.17
CA GLN A 223 -17.73 3.18 19.43
C GLN A 223 -18.11 2.15 18.36
N ALA A 224 -19.10 1.32 18.67
CA ALA A 224 -19.60 0.28 17.76
C ALA A 224 -20.19 0.84 16.45
N ASP A 225 -20.64 2.10 16.45
CA ASP A 225 -21.14 2.80 15.27
C ASP A 225 -20.02 3.45 14.43
N GLY A 226 -18.76 3.27 14.84
CA GLY A 226 -17.58 3.83 14.19
C GLY A 226 -17.24 5.27 14.60
N ALA A 227 -18.00 5.88 15.52
CA ALA A 227 -17.66 7.20 16.07
C ALA A 227 -16.48 7.09 17.05
N VAL A 228 -15.59 8.08 17.06
CA VAL A 228 -14.58 8.21 18.12
C VAL A 228 -15.09 9.21 19.15
N ILE A 229 -15.25 8.75 20.40
CA ILE A 229 -15.54 9.61 21.53
C ILE A 229 -14.24 9.87 22.28
N CYS A 230 -13.84 11.13 22.37
CA CYS A 230 -12.71 11.55 23.19
C CYS A 230 -13.22 12.21 24.48
N THR A 231 -12.67 11.82 25.63
CA THR A 231 -12.94 12.40 26.95
C THR A 231 -11.63 12.79 27.63
N GLY A 232 -11.62 13.83 28.48
CA GLY A 232 -10.38 14.30 29.10
C GLY A 232 -10.33 15.81 29.24
N ASP A 233 -9.11 16.36 29.28
CA ASP A 233 -8.90 17.80 29.43
C ASP A 233 -9.45 18.58 28.22
N THR A 234 -10.26 19.61 28.49
CA THR A 234 -11.00 20.39 27.47
C THR A 234 -10.09 20.97 26.38
N ASP A 235 -8.90 21.43 26.73
CA ASP A 235 -7.95 22.01 25.77
C ASP A 235 -7.49 20.96 24.73
N VAL A 236 -7.29 19.71 25.18
CA VAL A 236 -6.92 18.60 24.30
C VAL A 236 -8.13 18.17 23.47
N LEU A 237 -9.31 18.08 24.08
CA LEU A 237 -10.53 17.73 23.35
C LEU A 237 -10.84 18.75 22.24
N THR A 238 -10.63 20.04 22.51
CA THR A 238 -10.80 21.11 21.52
C THR A 238 -9.78 20.98 20.38
N ALA A 239 -8.54 20.56 20.68
CA ALA A 239 -7.53 20.30 19.67
C ALA A 239 -7.87 19.06 18.82
N LEU A 240 -8.34 17.98 19.45
CA LEU A 240 -8.73 16.75 18.76
C LEU A 240 -9.99 16.93 17.89
N ASP A 241 -10.96 17.74 18.32
CA ASP A 241 -12.15 18.09 17.51
C ASP A 241 -11.76 18.83 16.21
N ARG A 242 -10.68 19.61 16.28
CA ARG A 242 -10.04 20.24 15.13
C ARG A 242 -9.14 19.29 14.34
N GLY A 243 -9.18 17.98 14.59
CA GLY A 243 -8.41 16.97 13.86
C GLY A 243 -6.90 17.01 14.10
N VAL A 244 -6.22 16.02 13.53
CA VAL A 244 -4.78 15.82 13.61
C VAL A 244 -4.24 15.76 12.19
N SER A 245 -3.19 16.53 11.93
CA SER A 245 -2.40 16.43 10.70
C SER A 245 -1.27 15.43 10.90
N VAL A 246 -1.20 14.42 10.04
CA VAL A 246 -0.12 13.44 10.00
C VAL A 246 0.63 13.60 8.70
N LEU A 247 1.96 13.79 8.78
CA LEU A 247 2.80 13.82 7.61
C LEU A 247 2.96 12.41 7.05
N ILE A 248 2.47 12.21 5.84
CA ILE A 248 2.66 10.98 5.07
C ILE A 248 3.38 11.42 3.79
N ASP A 249 4.64 11.01 3.64
CA ASP A 249 5.52 11.43 2.53
C ASP A 249 5.77 12.93 2.44
N ASN A 250 5.93 13.58 3.60
CA ASN A 250 6.03 15.05 3.72
C ASN A 250 4.79 15.82 3.27
N GLU A 251 3.69 15.14 2.94
CA GLU A 251 2.41 15.77 2.65
C GLU A 251 1.50 15.66 3.88
N PRO A 252 0.92 16.78 4.36
CA PRO A 252 0.01 16.74 5.49
C PRO A 252 -1.31 16.07 5.10
N ARG A 253 -1.64 14.96 5.77
CA ARG A 253 -2.96 14.34 5.71
C ARG A 253 -3.71 14.62 7.00
N TYR A 254 -4.92 15.13 6.84
CA TYR A 254 -5.74 15.58 7.96
C TYR A 254 -6.80 14.54 8.31
N TYR A 255 -6.88 14.20 9.59
CA TYR A 255 -7.81 13.22 10.14
C TYR A 255 -8.59 13.84 11.30
N GLN A 256 -9.91 13.68 11.31
CA GLN A 256 -10.81 14.12 12.38
C GLN A 256 -11.38 12.93 13.15
N PRO A 257 -11.86 13.11 14.39
CA PRO A 257 -12.53 12.04 15.15
C PRO A 257 -13.66 11.34 14.37
N LYS A 258 -14.36 12.08 13.49
CA LYS A 258 -15.39 11.53 12.59
C LYS A 258 -14.87 10.51 11.56
N ASP A 259 -13.56 10.47 11.32
CA ASP A 259 -12.90 9.50 10.43
C ASP A 259 -12.69 8.14 11.12
N GLY A 260 -13.12 8.00 12.37
CA GLY A 260 -13.26 6.71 13.04
C GLY A 260 -11.91 6.05 13.32
N ALA A 261 -11.81 4.78 12.92
CA ALA A 261 -10.58 4.00 13.03
C ALA A 261 -9.35 4.66 12.39
N LYS A 262 -9.53 5.40 11.29
CA LYS A 262 -8.42 6.08 10.59
C LYS A 262 -7.77 7.14 11.49
N PHE A 263 -8.59 7.88 12.23
CA PHE A 263 -8.11 8.86 13.20
C PHE A 263 -7.30 8.21 14.32
N LEU A 264 -7.82 7.12 14.89
CA LEU A 264 -7.12 6.39 15.97
C LEU A 264 -5.82 5.74 15.49
N LEU A 265 -5.79 5.18 14.28
CA LEU A 265 -4.57 4.61 13.69
C LEU A 265 -3.55 5.70 13.32
N ALA A 266 -4.02 6.83 12.78
CA ALA A 266 -3.18 7.98 12.48
C ALA A 266 -2.51 8.50 13.76
N MET A 267 -3.27 8.55 14.87
CA MET A 267 -2.70 8.80 16.18
C MET A 267 -1.71 7.69 16.61
N SER A 268 -2.11 6.43 16.63
CA SER A 268 -1.24 5.34 17.11
C SER A 268 0.06 5.19 16.32
N ALA A 269 0.05 5.41 15.01
CA ALA A 269 1.21 5.25 14.14
C ALA A 269 2.22 6.40 14.31
N HIS A 270 1.73 7.62 14.49
CA HIS A 270 2.59 8.79 14.67
C HIS A 270 3.20 8.86 16.08
N PHE A 271 2.51 8.29 17.08
CA PHE A 271 2.82 8.55 18.49
C PHE A 271 3.32 7.33 19.26
N SER A 272 3.80 6.30 18.55
CA SER A 272 4.19 4.99 19.11
C SER A 272 5.32 5.01 20.17
N ASN A 273 5.89 6.16 20.56
CA ASN A 273 6.80 6.29 21.71
C ASN A 273 7.00 7.74 22.27
N SER A 274 6.10 8.70 22.02
CA SER A 274 6.34 10.11 22.37
C SER A 274 5.09 10.86 22.85
N TYR A 275 5.28 11.79 23.80
CA TYR A 275 4.26 12.74 24.24
C TYR A 275 3.86 13.68 23.09
N LEU A 276 2.57 14.01 22.98
CA LEU A 276 2.07 15.04 22.08
C LEU A 276 2.22 16.43 22.74
N PHE A 277 2.94 17.34 22.09
CA PHE A 277 2.88 18.75 22.46
C PHE A 277 1.67 19.39 21.77
N ALA A 278 0.87 20.16 22.52
CA ALA A 278 -0.31 20.85 21.96
C ALA A 278 0.04 21.75 20.75
N SER A 279 1.29 22.17 20.62
CA SER A 279 1.84 22.94 19.50
C SER A 279 2.05 22.14 18.21
N GLU A 280 2.11 20.80 18.28
CA GLU A 280 2.29 19.90 17.12
C GLU A 280 0.94 19.56 16.45
N ILE A 281 -0.17 19.83 17.14
CA ILE A 281 -1.51 19.84 16.53
C ILE A 281 -1.67 21.18 15.81
N THR A 282 -1.14 21.27 14.60
CA THR A 282 -1.27 22.49 13.80
C THR A 282 -2.71 22.68 13.36
N GLN A 283 -3.24 23.88 13.58
CA GLN A 283 -4.46 24.36 12.92
C GLN A 283 -4.27 24.31 11.39
N PRO A 284 -5.36 24.13 10.61
CA PRO A 284 -5.30 24.24 9.15
C PRO A 284 -4.72 25.59 8.70
#